data_AF-E2AVE3-F1
#
_entry.id   AF-E2AVE3-F1
#
_cell.length_a   1.000
_cell.length_b   1.000
_cell.length_c   1.000
_cell.angle_alpha   90.00
_cell.angle_beta   90.00
_cell.angle_gamma   90.00
#
_symmetry.space_group_name_H-M   'P 1'
#
loop_
_entity.id
_entity.type
_entity.pdbx_description
1 polymer ?
#
loop_
_entity_poly.entity_id
_entity_poly.type
_entity_poly.pdbx_seq_one_letter_code
_entity_poly.pdbx_strand_id
1 'polypeptide(L)' 'YVLIEFDDGGGVAVVRKTWITPRKREVFWPPMKDQKTFNKVLENTLYPDTEKWKLYSIVR' A
#
# COMPACT_ATOMS: atom_id res chain seq x y z
N TYR A 1 1.78 -4.47 -10.23
CA TYR A 1 1.39 -4.76 -8.85
C TYR A 1 2.46 -5.61 -8.16
N VAL A 2 2.43 -5.70 -6.84
CA VAL A 2 3.26 -6.55 -5.99
C VAL A 2 2.44 -7.01 -4.80
N LEU A 3 2.70 -8.24 -4.35
CA LEU A 3 2.22 -8.73 -3.07
C LEU A 3 3.14 -8.20 -1.97
N ILE A 4 2.56 -7.66 -0.91
CA ILE A 4 3.24 -7.24 0.31
C ILE A 4 2.65 -7.99 1.50
N GLU A 5 3.46 -8.16 2.54
CA GLU A 5 3.05 -8.68 3.84
C GLU A 5 3.34 -7.61 4.88
N PHE A 6 2.37 -7.30 5.74
CA PHE A 6 2.50 -6.33 6.80
C PHE A 6 3.16 -6.94 8.03
N ASP A 7 4.03 -6.15 8.67
CA ASP A 7 4.77 -6.57 9.88
C ASP A 7 3.89 -6.61 11.14
N ASP A 8 2.65 -6.11 11.07
CA ASP A 8 1.72 -5.95 12.20
C ASP A 8 0.83 -7.19 12.47
N GLY A 9 1.11 -8.31 11.81
CA GLY A 9 0.35 -9.55 12.02
C GLY A 9 0.26 -10.46 10.79
N GLY A 10 1.11 -10.26 9.77
CA GLY A 10 1.17 -11.13 8.59
C GLY A 10 0.03 -10.92 7.60
N GLY A 11 -0.70 -9.80 7.69
CA GLY A 11 -1.71 -9.44 6.70
C GLY A 11 -1.06 -9.27 5.32
N VAL A 12 -1.66 -9.82 4.28
CA VAL A 12 -1.14 -9.71 2.90
C VAL A 12 -2.04 -8.87 2.01
N ALA A 13 -1.43 -8.06 1.15
CA ALA A 13 -2.17 -7.20 0.21
C ALA A 13 -1.44 -7.05 -1.13
N VAL A 14 -2.20 -6.78 -2.18
CA VAL A 14 -1.66 -6.43 -3.50
C VAL A 14 -1.68 -4.92 -3.68
N VAL A 15 -0.51 -4.33 -3.93
CA VAL A 15 -0.33 -2.88 -4.12
C VAL A 15 0.44 -2.58 -5.40
N ARG A 16 0.60 -1.30 -5.74
CA ARG A 16 1.52 -0.91 -6.82
C ARG A 16 2.95 -0.82 -6.30
N LYS A 17 3.93 -1.14 -7.16
CA LYS A 17 5.36 -1.01 -6.86
C LYS A 17 5.75 0.42 -6.47
N THR A 18 5.10 1.39 -7.10
CA THR A 18 5.27 2.84 -6.89
C THR A 18 4.80 3.31 -5.52
N TRP A 19 3.98 2.53 -4.82
CA TRP A 19 3.50 2.86 -3.47
C TRP A 19 4.47 2.39 -2.39
N ILE A 20 5.46 1.55 -2.75
CA ILE A 20 6.49 1.09 -1.83
C ILE A 20 7.62 2.12 -1.81
N THR A 21 8.16 2.40 -0.62
CA THR A 21 9.31 3.29 -0.48
C THR A 21 10.55 2.73 -1.19
N PRO A 22 11.53 3.56 -1.60
CA PRO A 22 12.73 3.07 -2.28
C PRO A 22 13.51 1.99 -1.51
N ARG A 23 13.43 2.02 -0.18
CA ARG A 23 14.08 1.05 0.72
C ARG A 23 13.31 -0.27 0.86
N LYS A 24 12.09 -0.36 0.31
CA LYS A 24 11.21 -1.55 0.35
C LYS A 24 10.94 -2.09 1.76
N ARG A 25 10.85 -1.18 2.72
CA ARG A 25 10.51 -1.51 4.12
C ARG A 25 9.13 -1.03 4.50
N GLU A 26 8.58 -0.11 3.72
CA GLU A 26 7.32 0.54 4.01
C GLU A 26 6.51 0.73 2.73
N VAL A 27 5.20 0.77 2.89
CA VAL A 27 4.25 1.07 1.82
C VAL A 27 3.37 2.25 2.23
N PHE A 28 3.07 3.14 1.29
CA PHE A 28 2.03 4.13 1.45
C PHE A 28 0.66 3.47 1.28
N TRP A 29 -0.20 3.62 2.27
CA TRP A 29 -1.51 3.00 2.33
C TRP A 29 -2.63 4.03 2.34
N PRO A 30 -3.62 3.92 1.43
CA PRO A 30 -4.74 4.86 1.37
C PRO A 30 -5.66 4.71 2.60
N PRO A 31 -6.31 5.79 3.06
CA PRO A 31 -7.21 5.78 4.22
C PRO A 31 -8.61 5.18 3.90
N MET A 32 -8.67 4.16 3.05
CA MET A 32 -9.90 3.49 2.64
C MET A 32 -10.06 2.21 3.44
N LYS A 33 -11.25 1.97 3.99
CA LYS A 33 -11.57 0.73 4.73
C LYS A 33 -12.25 -0.32 3.87
N ASP A 34 -12.94 0.11 2.81
CA ASP A 34 -13.72 -0.78 1.95
C ASP A 34 -12.91 -1.30 0.76
N GLN A 35 -12.97 -2.61 0.52
CA GLN A 35 -12.23 -3.27 -0.58
C GLN A 35 -12.59 -2.70 -1.96
N LYS A 36 -13.87 -2.37 -2.20
CA LYS A 36 -14.33 -1.82 -3.48
C LYS A 36 -13.67 -0.47 -3.78
N THR A 37 -13.55 0.38 -2.78
CA THR A 37 -12.92 1.70 -2.91
C THR A 37 -11.40 1.56 -3.02
N PHE A 38 -10.81 0.66 -2.24
CA PHE A 38 -9.39 0.32 -2.36
C PHE A 38 -9.06 -0.15 -3.79
N ASN A 39 -9.84 -1.07 -4.38
CA ASN A 39 -9.60 -1.56 -5.74
C ASN A 39 -9.64 -0.42 -6.78
N LYS A 40 -10.60 0.51 -6.65
CA LYS A 40 -10.65 1.69 -7.53
C LYS A 40 -9.41 2.56 -7.41
N VAL A 41 -8.92 2.79 -6.19
CA VAL A 41 -7.68 3.55 -5.96
C VAL A 41 -6.50 2.78 -6.54
N LEU A 42 -6.43 1.47 -6.32
CA LEU A 42 -5.41 0.59 -6.84
C LEU A 42 -5.37 0.62 -8.37
N GLU A 43 -6.51 0.67 -9.05
CA GLU A 43 -6.60 0.73 -10.52
C GLU A 43 -6.25 2.11 -11.09
N ASN A 44 -6.65 3.20 -10.43
CA ASN A 44 -6.58 4.55 -11.00
C ASN A 44 -5.41 5.40 -10.49
N THR A 45 -4.79 5.05 -9.37
CA THR A 45 -3.76 5.88 -8.72
C THR A 45 -2.38 5.28 -8.92
N LEU A 46 -1.58 5.86 -9.83
CA LEU A 46 -0.23 5.35 -10.11
C LEU A 46 0.75 5.64 -8.97
N TYR A 47 0.73 6.84 -8.39
CA TYR A 47 1.66 7.27 -7.34
C TYR A 47 0.89 7.52 -6.03
N PRO A 48 1.48 7.19 -4.87
CA PRO A 48 0.80 7.41 -3.59
C PRO A 48 0.67 8.91 -3.29
N ASP A 49 -0.40 9.30 -2.58
CA ASP A 49 -0.53 10.65 -2.02
C ASP A 49 0.26 10.69 -0.70
N THR A 50 1.47 11.23 -0.73
CA THR A 50 2.39 11.24 0.41
C THR A 50 1.96 12.15 1.56
N GLU A 51 0.96 13.01 1.36
CA GLU A 51 0.43 13.89 2.40
C GLU A 51 -0.75 13.24 3.13
N LYS A 52 -1.61 12.51 2.40
CA LYS A 52 -2.81 11.90 2.98
C LYS A 52 -2.65 10.43 3.36
N TRP A 53 -1.76 9.70 2.70
CA TRP A 53 -1.59 8.27 2.93
C TRP A 53 -0.63 8.01 4.07
N LYS A 54 -0.89 6.94 4.82
CA LYS A 54 -0.06 6.55 5.96
C LYS A 54 0.98 5.54 5.51
N LEU A 55 2.16 5.59 6.11
CA LEU A 55 3.17 4.56 5.93
C LEU A 55 2.90 3.39 6.86
N TYR A 56 3.04 2.18 6.32
CA TYR A 56 2.97 0.93 7.06
C TYR A 56 4.23 0.11 6.77
N SER A 57 4.79 -0.49 7.83
CA SER A 57 5.93 -1.41 7.72
C SER A 57 5.51 -2.71 7.04
N ILE A 58 6.36 -3.20 6.14
CA ILE A 58 6.18 -4.46 5.43
C ILE A 58 7.37 -5.38 5.66
N VAL A 59 7.10 -6.68 5.63
CA VAL A 59 8.13 -7.73 5.64
C VAL A 59 8.88 -7.69 4.31
N ARG A 60 10.21 -7.81 4.37
CA ARG A 60 11.13 -7.62 3.24
C ARG A 60 11.17 -8.80 2.28
#